data_AF-A0A1Y9TLQ9-F1
#
_entry.id   AF-A0A1Y9TLQ9-F1
#
_cell.length_a   1.000
_cell.length_b   1.000
_cell.length_c   1.000
_cell.angle_alpha   90.00
_cell.angle_beta   90.00
_cell.angle_gamma   90.00
#
_symmetry.space_group_name_H-M   'P 1'
#
loop_
_entity.id
_entity.type
_entity.pdbx_description
1 polymer ?
#
loop_
_entity_poly.entity_id
_entity_poly.type
_entity_poly.pdbx_seq_one_letter_code
_entity_poly.pdbx_strand_id
1 'polypeptide(L)' 'MDAFFILTKLPETYLIFKPLIDIIPVIPVLFLLLAFVWQAAVGFR' A
#
# COMPACT_ATOMS: atom_id res chain seq x y z
N MET A 1 7.99 -3.51 -19.79
CA MET A 1 6.83 -2.90 -19.10
C MET A 1 7.31 -2.54 -17.71
N ASP A 2 8.04 -1.43 -17.63
CA ASP A 2 8.70 -1.01 -16.40
C ASP A 2 7.68 -0.21 -15.58
N ALA A 3 6.94 -0.94 -14.74
CA ALA A 3 5.97 -0.37 -13.81
C ALA A 3 6.66 0.32 -12.61
N PHE A 4 7.70 1.11 -12.86
CA PHE A 4 8.39 1.88 -11.84
C PHE A 4 8.20 3.37 -12.11
N PHE A 5 7.25 3.95 -11.36
CA PHE A 5 7.25 5.34 -10.91
C PHE A 5 7.36 6.41 -12.00
N ILE A 6 6.24 7.04 -12.31
CA ILE A 6 6.26 8.41 -12.80
C ILE A 6 6.88 9.28 -11.68
N LEU A 7 8.19 9.48 -11.74
CA LEU A 7 9.03 10.26 -10.82
C LEU A 7 8.79 11.77 -10.98
N THR A 8 7.55 12.21 -10.81
CA THR A 8 7.23 13.64 -10.70
C THR A 8 7.04 14.00 -9.22
N LYS A 9 7.51 15.18 -8.82
CA LYS A 9 7.29 15.68 -7.45
C LYS A 9 5.80 15.87 -7.21
N LEU A 10 5.35 15.62 -5.97
CA LEU A 10 4.00 16.00 -5.57
C LEU A 10 3.81 17.51 -5.76
N PRO A 11 2.62 17.96 -6.20
CA PRO A 11 2.29 19.39 -6.16
C PRO A 11 2.35 19.91 -4.71
N GLU A 12 2.65 21.20 -4.54
CA GLU A 12 2.92 21.80 -3.21
C GLU A 12 1.79 21.56 -2.20
N THR A 13 0.53 21.66 -2.63
CA THR A 13 -0.66 21.43 -1.80
C THR A 13 -0.74 19.99 -1.26
N TYR A 14 -0.12 19.01 -1.94
CA TYR A 14 -0.16 17.61 -1.54
C TYR A 14 1.07 17.17 -0.72
N LEU A 15 2.06 18.06 -0.51
CA LEU A 15 3.28 17.71 0.24
C LEU A 15 2.99 17.28 1.68
N ILE A 16 1.93 17.80 2.30
CA ILE A 16 1.48 17.38 3.63
C ILE A 16 1.11 15.88 3.69
N PHE A 17 0.73 15.28 2.56
CA PHE A 17 0.39 13.87 2.44
C PHE A 17 1.57 13.01 2.00
N LYS A 18 2.76 13.58 1.83
CA LYS A 18 3.95 12.81 1.45
C LYS A 18 4.17 11.59 2.36
N PRO A 19 4.09 11.67 3.69
CA PRO A 19 4.25 10.51 4.56
C PRO A 19 3.22 9.40 4.28
N LEU A 20 1.98 9.76 3.94
CA LEU A 20 0.92 8.79 3.58
C LEU A 20 1.23 8.13 2.23
N ILE A 21 1.61 8.92 1.23
CA ILE A 21 1.91 8.44 -0.13
C ILE A 21 3.12 7.51 -0.12
N ASP A 22 4.12 7.78 0.72
CA ASP A 22 5.28 6.91 0.90
C ASP A 22 4.87 5.51 1.47
N ILE A 23 3.69 5.37 2.10
CA ILE A 23 3.15 4.11 2.66
C ILE A 23 2.20 3.38 1.69
N ILE A 24 1.51 4.08 0.79
CA ILE A 24 0.54 3.47 -0.17
C ILE A 24 1.10 2.23 -0.91
N PRO A 25 2.38 2.19 -1.36
CA PRO A 25 2.93 1.02 -2.05
C PRO A 25 2.93 -0.27 -1.22
N VAL A 26 2.81 -0.20 0.11
CA VAL A 26 2.75 -1.37 1.01
C VAL A 26 1.37 -2.03 1.04
N ILE A 27 0.31 -1.33 0.61
CA ILE A 27 -1.09 -1.82 0.68
C ILE A 27 -1.29 -3.23 0.08
N PRO A 28 -0.71 -3.60 -1.08
CA PRO A 28 -0.86 -4.95 -1.63
C PRO A 28 -0.38 -6.06 -0.68
N VAL A 29 0.71 -5.81 0.07
CA VAL A 29 1.22 -6.74 1.08
C VAL A 29 0.25 -6.84 2.25
N LEU A 30 -0.36 -5.72 2.68
CA LEU A 30 -1.37 -5.74 3.74
C LEU A 30 -2.60 -6.58 3.36
N PHE A 31 -3.03 -6.58 2.10
CA PHE A 31 -4.11 -7.46 1.63
C PHE A 31 -3.73 -8.94 1.66
N LEU A 32 -2.49 -9.27 1.30
CA LEU A 32 -1.98 -10.64 1.44
C LEU A 32 -2.01 -11.06 2.92
N LEU A 33 -1.50 -10.22 3.83
CA LEU A 33 -1.52 -10.49 5.26
C LEU A 33 -2.95 -10.59 5.80
N LEU A 34 -3.87 -9.75 5.31
CA LEU A 34 -5.28 -9.80 5.68
C LEU A 34 -5.93 -11.13 5.30
N ALA A 35 -5.54 -11.76 4.19
CA ALA A 35 -6.02 -13.09 3.83
C ALA A 35 -5.65 -14.13 4.90
N PHE A 36 -4.44 -14.06 5.47
CA PHE A 36 -4.03 -14.94 6.59
C PHE A 36 -4.76 -14.60 7.88
N VAL A 37 -4.99 -13.32 8.18
CA VAL A 37 -5.81 -12.90 9.34
C VAL A 37 -7.23 -13.45 9.20
N TRP A 38 -7.83 -13.35 8.02
CA TRP A 38 -9.14 -13.90 7.75
C TRP A 38 -9.16 -15.42 7.91
N GLN A 39 -8.19 -16.12 7.31
CA GLN A 39 -8.06 -17.57 7.44
C GLN A 39 -7.89 -18.01 8.89
N ALA A 40 -7.07 -17.32 9.68
CA ALA A 40 -6.92 -17.56 11.11
C ALA A 40 -8.24 -17.36 11.88
N ALA A 41 -9.02 -16.31 11.54
CA ALA A 41 -10.31 -16.03 12.17
C ALA A 41 -11.37 -17.10 11.90
N VAL A 42 -11.31 -17.78 10.74
CA VAL A 42 -12.21 -18.91 10.42
C VAL A 42 -11.61 -20.28 10.79
N GLY A 43 -10.38 -20.32 11.33
CA GLY A 43 -9.73 -21.54 11.79
C GLY A 43 -9.05 -22.35 10.69
N PHE A 44 -8.61 -21.73 9.60
CA PHE A 44 -7.95 -22.39 8.46
C PHE A 44 -8.74 -23.59 7.90
N ARG A 45 -10.05 -23.40 7.78
CA ARG A 45 -10.98 -24.36 7.19
C ARG A 45 -11.24 -24.06 5.72
#